data_AF-X0UJJ5-F1
#
_entry.id   AF-X0UJJ5-F1
#
_cell.length_a   1.000
_cell.length_b   1.000
_cell.length_c   1.000
_cell.angle_alpha   90.00
_cell.angle_beta   90.00
_cell.angle_gamma   90.00
#
_symmetry.space_group_name_H-M   'P 1'
#
loop_
_entity.id
_entity.type
_entity.pdbx_description
1 polymer ?
#
loop_
_entity_poly.entity_id
_entity_poly.type
_entity_poly.pdbx_seq_one_letter_code
_entity_poly.pdbx_strand_id
1 'polypeptide(L)'
;MGEWENPYLTLNPAYEAEQIEIFKKMFSKGYIYKGLKPVFWCANCETALAAAEIEYYDKESSSIYVRFLVEDSLEKIFPESKEEETYVLIWTTTPWTIPGNMAIALNPDIEYSLVKTEKGNLLLASALVEKVMKEIEIADYRIIGKAKGKLFEGLKCKHPIFDRDSIIVLGDHVLLDEGTGCVHTAPGHGQDDYEIGVKYKIPIFTTLDSQGKFNQEGGKFKGLTYKEGNTAVIEELNKNGTLLK
;
A
#
# COMPACT_ATOMS: atom_id res chain seq x y z
N MET A 1 -42.14 -32.92 -4.42
CA MET A 1 -42.90 -32.56 -3.20
C MET A 1 -41.87 -32.38 -2.09
N GLY A 2 -41.86 -31.25 -1.39
CA GLY A 2 -40.87 -30.93 -0.34
C GLY A 2 -41.44 -31.19 1.06
N GLU A 3 -40.55 -31.45 2.04
CA GLU A 3 -40.91 -31.63 3.45
C GLU A 3 -40.95 -30.27 4.16
N TRP A 4 -42.04 -29.54 3.97
CA TRP A 4 -42.18 -28.15 4.45
C TRP A 4 -42.50 -28.04 5.94
N GLU A 5 -43.06 -29.08 6.55
CA GLU A 5 -43.44 -29.12 7.98
C GLU A 5 -42.26 -29.46 8.90
N ASN A 6 -41.19 -30.03 8.35
CA ASN A 6 -39.97 -30.37 9.09
C ASN A 6 -38.71 -30.05 8.27
N PRO A 7 -38.48 -28.76 7.94
CA PRO A 7 -37.33 -28.37 7.16
C PRO A 7 -36.05 -28.50 7.99
N TYR A 8 -34.90 -28.70 7.31
CA TYR A 8 -33.62 -28.47 7.98
C TYR A 8 -33.46 -26.96 8.24
N LEU A 9 -33.10 -26.62 9.47
CA LEU A 9 -32.90 -25.24 9.88
C LEU A 9 -31.50 -25.12 10.50
N THR A 10 -30.71 -24.17 10.02
CA THR A 10 -29.35 -23.95 10.52
C THR A 10 -29.30 -23.52 11.98
N LEU A 11 -30.40 -22.92 12.48
CA LEU A 11 -30.59 -22.51 13.88
C LEU A 11 -31.07 -23.66 14.80
N ASN A 12 -31.29 -24.87 14.27
CA ASN A 12 -31.67 -26.01 15.11
C ASN A 12 -30.43 -26.48 15.91
N PRO A 13 -30.53 -26.70 17.24
CA PRO A 13 -29.40 -27.14 18.06
C PRO A 13 -28.65 -28.38 17.54
N ALA A 14 -29.36 -29.34 16.92
CA ALA A 14 -28.72 -30.51 16.34
C ALA A 14 -27.83 -30.16 15.12
N TYR A 15 -28.22 -29.15 14.33
CA TYR A 15 -27.47 -28.67 13.18
C TYR A 15 -26.21 -27.93 13.63
N GLU A 16 -26.33 -27.04 14.62
CA GLU A 16 -25.19 -26.31 15.21
C GLU A 16 -24.16 -27.26 15.84
N ALA A 17 -24.62 -28.33 16.50
CA ALA A 17 -23.73 -29.35 17.06
C ALA A 17 -22.87 -30.04 15.99
N GLU A 18 -23.47 -30.39 14.84
CA GLU A 18 -22.73 -30.95 13.70
C GLU A 18 -21.74 -29.95 13.09
N GLN A 19 -22.11 -28.67 13.00
CA GLN A 19 -21.17 -27.61 12.54
C GLN A 19 -19.94 -27.51 13.45
N ILE A 20 -20.13 -27.54 14.78
CA ILE A 20 -19.04 -27.49 15.75
C ILE A 20 -18.15 -28.74 15.63
N GLU A 21 -18.73 -29.92 15.44
CA GLU A 21 -17.95 -31.16 15.31
C GLU A 21 -17.11 -31.16 14.02
N ILE A 22 -17.63 -30.60 12.91
CA ILE A 22 -16.84 -30.38 11.68
C ILE A 22 -15.70 -29.38 11.93
N PHE A 23 -15.99 -28.24 12.58
CA PHE A 23 -14.99 -27.25 12.92
C PHE A 23 -13.86 -27.86 13.77
N LYS A 24 -14.21 -28.65 14.79
CA LYS A 24 -13.25 -29.37 15.64
C LYS A 24 -12.39 -30.33 14.84
N LYS A 25 -12.96 -31.09 13.89
CA LYS A 25 -12.21 -32.00 13.01
C LYS A 25 -11.22 -31.23 12.14
N MET A 26 -11.62 -30.09 11.57
CA MET A 26 -10.74 -29.23 10.77
C MET A 26 -9.62 -28.61 11.62
N PHE A 27 -9.96 -28.13 12.81
CA PHE A 27 -9.00 -27.57 13.75
C PHE A 27 -7.96 -28.61 14.21
N SER A 28 -8.43 -29.82 14.56
CA SER A 28 -7.56 -30.92 14.98
C SER A 28 -6.61 -31.39 13.86
N LYS A 29 -6.97 -31.19 12.60
CA LYS A 29 -6.12 -31.46 11.43
C LYS A 29 -5.17 -30.31 11.06
N GLY A 30 -5.21 -29.19 11.80
CA GLY A 30 -4.38 -28.02 11.54
C GLY A 30 -4.84 -27.15 10.36
N TYR A 31 -6.08 -27.32 9.88
CA TYR A 31 -6.63 -26.51 8.78
C TYR A 31 -7.12 -25.13 9.24
N ILE A 32 -7.31 -24.94 10.55
CA ILE A 32 -7.77 -23.69 11.15
C ILE A 32 -6.64 -23.13 11.99
N TYR A 33 -6.27 -21.88 11.73
CA TYR A 33 -5.24 -21.15 12.45
C TYR A 33 -5.67 -19.70 12.67
N LYS A 34 -5.01 -19.04 13.62
CA LYS A 34 -5.22 -17.62 13.90
C LYS A 34 -4.04 -16.82 13.34
N GLY A 35 -4.35 -15.78 12.56
CA GLY A 35 -3.36 -14.87 12.02
C GLY A 35 -3.98 -13.51 11.70
N LEU A 36 -3.14 -12.52 11.44
CA LEU A 36 -3.55 -11.25 10.87
C LEU A 36 -3.42 -11.35 9.35
N LYS A 37 -4.46 -10.91 8.64
CA LYS A 37 -4.49 -10.83 7.18
C LYS A 37 -5.40 -9.65 6.80
N PRO A 38 -5.05 -8.84 5.79
CA PRO A 38 -5.99 -7.88 5.24
C PRO A 38 -7.18 -8.63 4.63
N VAL A 39 -8.38 -8.16 4.96
CA VAL A 39 -9.64 -8.70 4.45
C VAL A 39 -10.52 -7.54 4.04
N PHE A 40 -11.49 -7.79 3.17
CA PHE A 40 -12.54 -6.79 2.94
C PHE A 40 -13.25 -6.53 4.27
N TRP A 41 -13.33 -5.27 4.65
CA TRP A 41 -13.89 -4.86 5.94
C TRP A 41 -14.95 -3.79 5.73
N CYS A 42 -16.14 -4.03 6.26
CA CYS A 42 -17.20 -3.03 6.27
C CYS A 42 -17.12 -2.21 7.56
N ALA A 43 -16.63 -0.98 7.47
CA ALA A 43 -16.55 -0.06 8.60
C ALA A 43 -17.92 0.28 9.23
N ASN A 44 -19.01 0.16 8.46
CA ASN A 44 -20.36 0.42 8.97
C ASN A 44 -20.97 -0.79 9.69
N CYS A 45 -20.65 -2.01 9.24
CA CYS A 45 -21.13 -3.25 9.85
C CYS A 45 -20.16 -3.77 10.92
N GLU A 46 -18.94 -3.23 10.98
CA GLU A 46 -17.84 -3.63 11.86
C GLU A 46 -17.52 -5.13 11.75
N THR A 47 -17.55 -5.66 10.53
CA THR A 47 -17.24 -7.06 10.24
C THR A 47 -16.50 -7.21 8.92
N ALA A 48 -15.77 -8.32 8.80
CA ALA A 48 -15.18 -8.77 7.56
C ALA A 48 -16.28 -9.22 6.57
N LEU A 49 -16.05 -8.97 5.29
CA LEU A 49 -16.87 -9.43 4.18
C LEU A 49 -16.12 -10.49 3.36
N ALA A 50 -16.85 -11.47 2.87
CA ALA A 50 -16.36 -12.40 1.85
C ALA A 50 -16.30 -11.71 0.48
N ALA A 51 -15.44 -12.20 -0.42
CA ALA A 51 -15.35 -11.66 -1.78
C ALA A 51 -16.69 -11.74 -2.54
N ALA A 52 -17.54 -12.72 -2.22
CA ALA A 52 -18.87 -12.87 -2.82
C ALA A 52 -19.89 -11.81 -2.34
N GLU A 53 -19.60 -11.11 -1.25
CA GLU A 53 -20.43 -10.02 -0.72
C GLU A 53 -20.01 -8.64 -1.26
N ILE A 54 -18.97 -8.60 -2.12
CA ILE A 54 -18.44 -7.35 -2.67
C ILE A 54 -19.16 -7.01 -3.97
N GLU A 55 -19.73 -5.81 -4.00
CA GLU A 55 -20.31 -5.19 -5.17
C GLU A 55 -19.50 -3.96 -5.57
N TYR A 56 -19.28 -3.79 -6.87
CA TYR A 56 -18.46 -2.70 -7.42
C TYR A 56 -19.34 -1.53 -7.87
N TYR A 57 -18.90 -0.32 -7.54
CA TYR A 57 -19.55 0.93 -7.90
C TYR A 57 -18.49 1.97 -8.27
N ASP A 58 -18.81 2.84 -9.22
CA ASP A 58 -17.93 3.95 -9.58
C ASP A 58 -17.81 4.93 -8.42
N LYS A 59 -16.58 5.39 -8.16
CA LYS A 59 -16.28 6.31 -7.08
C LYS A 59 -15.15 7.26 -7.48
N GLU A 60 -15.37 8.54 -7.24
CA GLU A 60 -14.31 9.54 -7.35
C GLU A 60 -13.31 9.42 -6.19
N SER A 61 -12.02 9.40 -6.53
CA SER A 61 -10.92 9.31 -5.57
C SER A 61 -9.82 10.29 -5.95
N SER A 62 -9.13 10.83 -4.94
CA SER A 62 -7.94 11.65 -5.15
C SER A 62 -6.81 10.79 -5.71
N SER A 63 -6.12 11.28 -6.73
CA SER A 63 -4.93 10.65 -7.32
C SER A 63 -3.73 11.55 -7.03
N ILE A 64 -2.80 11.08 -6.21
CA ILE A 64 -1.67 11.91 -5.74
C ILE A 64 -0.32 11.32 -6.08
N TYR A 65 0.67 12.21 -6.24
CA TYR A 65 2.07 11.86 -6.45
C TYR A 65 2.89 12.33 -5.27
N VAL A 66 3.56 11.40 -4.59
CA VAL A 66 4.27 11.65 -3.34
C VAL A 66 5.72 11.23 -3.49
N ARG A 67 6.65 12.08 -3.07
CA ARG A 67 8.09 11.81 -3.14
C ARG A 67 8.62 11.38 -1.78
N PHE A 68 9.33 10.25 -1.73
CA PHE A 68 9.98 9.71 -0.55
C PHE A 68 11.49 9.91 -0.68
N LEU A 69 12.10 10.65 0.26
CA LEU A 69 13.54 10.96 0.20
C LEU A 69 14.36 9.68 0.39
N VAL A 70 15.28 9.38 -0.52
CA VAL A 70 16.23 8.26 -0.37
C VAL A 70 17.34 8.71 0.58
N GLU A 71 17.48 8.01 1.72
CA GLU A 71 18.51 8.34 2.73
C GLU A 71 19.86 7.70 2.41
N ASP A 72 19.83 6.52 1.80
CA ASP A 72 21.04 5.81 1.42
C ASP A 72 21.69 6.41 0.16
N SER A 73 23.03 6.38 0.12
CA SER A 73 23.78 6.88 -1.05
C SER A 73 23.54 6.01 -2.28
N LEU A 74 23.07 6.66 -3.35
CA LEU A 74 22.88 6.05 -4.67
C LEU A 74 24.13 6.10 -5.56
N GLU A 75 25.25 6.65 -5.09
CA GLU A 75 26.45 6.92 -5.92
C GLU A 75 26.98 5.68 -6.67
N LYS A 76 26.83 4.49 -6.07
CA LYS A 76 27.25 3.23 -6.69
C LYS A 76 26.39 2.84 -7.90
N ILE A 77 25.14 3.30 -7.92
CA ILE A 77 24.17 3.03 -8.99
C ILE A 77 24.15 4.20 -9.97
N PHE A 78 24.14 5.42 -9.43
CA PHE A 78 24.08 6.69 -10.15
C PHE A 78 25.15 7.64 -9.60
N PRO A 79 26.35 7.71 -10.20
CA PRO A 79 27.37 8.67 -9.77
C PRO A 79 26.89 10.13 -9.77
N GLU A 80 25.96 10.44 -10.66
CA GLU A 80 25.34 11.76 -10.86
C GLU A 80 24.33 12.12 -9.74
N SER A 81 23.95 11.17 -8.87
CA SER A 81 23.04 11.43 -7.74
C SER A 81 23.69 12.19 -6.58
N LYS A 82 25.00 12.44 -6.65
CA LYS A 82 25.79 12.99 -5.53
C LYS A 82 25.55 14.48 -5.28
N GLU A 83 25.01 15.17 -6.27
CA GLU A 83 24.87 16.62 -6.26
C GLU A 83 23.54 17.10 -5.66
N GLU A 84 22.50 16.26 -5.67
CA GLU A 84 21.14 16.64 -5.32
C GLU A 84 20.39 15.48 -4.64
N GLU A 85 19.47 15.83 -3.74
CA GLU A 85 18.61 14.86 -3.07
C GLU A 85 17.81 14.04 -4.09
N THR A 86 17.74 12.74 -3.84
CA THR A 86 16.99 11.80 -4.68
C THR A 86 15.75 11.31 -3.94
N TYR A 87 14.66 11.20 -4.68
CA TYR A 87 13.38 10.79 -4.17
C TYR A 87 12.79 9.65 -4.99
N VAL A 88 12.22 8.65 -4.33
CA VAL A 88 11.36 7.66 -4.99
C VAL A 88 9.99 8.29 -5.17
N LEU A 89 9.50 8.33 -6.40
CA LEU A 89 8.20 8.91 -6.70
C LEU A 89 7.13 7.82 -6.69
N ILE A 90 6.18 7.95 -5.78
CA ILE A 90 5.03 7.05 -5.61
C ILE A 90 3.77 7.71 -6.16
N TRP A 91 2.88 6.88 -6.68
CA TRP A 91 1.49 7.24 -6.97
C TRP A 91 0.52 6.43 -6.12
N THR A 92 -0.56 7.06 -5.66
CA THR A 92 -1.65 6.36 -4.98
C THR A 92 -3.00 7.06 -5.18
N THR A 93 -4.07 6.27 -5.22
CA THR A 93 -5.47 6.73 -5.19
C THR A 93 -6.09 6.70 -3.79
N THR A 94 -5.32 6.23 -2.79
CA THR A 94 -5.77 6.08 -1.41
C THR A 94 -4.82 6.79 -0.43
N PRO A 95 -4.79 8.13 -0.41
CA PRO A 95 -3.90 8.91 0.46
C PRO A 95 -3.92 8.47 1.93
N TRP A 96 -5.09 8.08 2.46
CA TRP A 96 -5.25 7.59 3.84
C TRP A 96 -4.36 6.38 4.19
N THR A 97 -3.84 5.65 3.21
CA THR A 97 -2.94 4.50 3.42
C THR A 97 -1.47 4.90 3.60
N ILE A 98 -1.07 6.11 3.21
CA ILE A 98 0.32 6.60 3.35
C ILE A 98 0.79 6.54 4.81
N PRO A 99 0.01 6.95 5.83
CA PRO A 99 0.36 6.73 7.22
C PRO A 99 0.65 5.28 7.62
N GLY A 100 0.18 4.29 6.85
CA GLY A 100 0.44 2.87 7.07
C GLY A 100 1.65 2.33 6.30
N ASN A 101 2.35 3.17 5.53
CA ASN A 101 3.45 2.74 4.68
C ASN A 101 4.66 2.26 5.49
N MET A 102 5.18 1.09 5.12
CA MET A 102 6.35 0.47 5.74
C MET A 102 7.45 0.10 4.73
N ALA A 103 7.14 0.12 3.44
CA ALA A 103 8.08 -0.21 2.37
C ALA A 103 7.66 0.42 1.03
N ILE A 104 8.55 0.33 0.05
CA ILE A 104 8.26 0.69 -1.34
C ILE A 104 8.67 -0.49 -2.22
N ALA A 105 7.70 -1.07 -2.92
CA ALA A 105 7.91 -2.18 -3.83
C ALA A 105 8.33 -1.68 -5.22
N LEU A 106 9.39 -2.28 -5.74
CA LEU A 106 9.88 -2.14 -7.11
C LEU A 106 9.92 -3.53 -7.76
N ASN A 107 9.72 -3.60 -9.08
CA ASN A 107 9.88 -4.84 -9.81
C ASN A 107 11.38 -5.07 -10.11
N PRO A 108 11.95 -6.26 -9.82
CA PRO A 108 13.37 -6.51 -10.02
C PRO A 108 13.86 -6.38 -11.47
N ASP A 109 12.99 -6.68 -12.44
CA ASP A 109 13.33 -6.76 -13.87
C ASP A 109 13.01 -5.49 -14.65
N ILE A 110 12.22 -4.57 -14.08
CA ILE A 110 11.91 -3.27 -14.67
C ILE A 110 13.12 -2.34 -14.57
N GLU A 111 13.33 -1.54 -15.62
CA GLU A 111 14.30 -0.44 -15.64
C GLU A 111 13.70 0.83 -15.03
N TYR A 112 14.44 1.45 -14.13
CA TYR A 112 14.08 2.69 -13.44
C TYR A 112 15.05 3.80 -13.84
N SER A 113 14.50 4.98 -14.11
CA SER A 113 15.26 6.18 -14.48
C SER A 113 15.42 7.09 -13.27
N LEU A 114 16.63 7.61 -13.08
CA LEU A 114 16.86 8.78 -12.26
C LEU A 114 16.66 10.02 -13.15
N VAL A 115 15.68 10.85 -12.79
CA VAL A 115 15.25 12.01 -13.57
C VAL A 115 15.54 13.27 -12.77
N LYS A 116 16.43 14.11 -13.30
CA LYS A 116 16.73 15.43 -12.75
C LYS A 116 15.61 16.40 -13.10
N THR A 117 15.09 17.09 -12.10
CA THR A 117 14.01 18.08 -12.23
C THR A 117 14.31 19.29 -11.34
N GLU A 118 13.57 20.38 -11.52
CA GLU A 118 13.59 21.55 -10.63
C GLU A 118 13.18 21.23 -9.16
N LYS A 119 12.53 20.08 -8.92
CA LYS A 119 12.07 19.61 -7.60
C LYS A 119 12.99 18.53 -6.99
N GLY A 120 14.19 18.36 -7.54
CA GLY A 120 15.18 17.35 -7.17
C GLY A 120 15.18 16.13 -8.10
N ASN A 121 16.00 15.13 -7.77
CA ASN A 121 16.09 13.91 -8.57
C ASN A 121 14.93 12.96 -8.23
N LEU A 122 14.20 12.49 -9.24
CA LEU A 122 13.06 11.58 -9.09
C LEU A 122 13.40 10.21 -9.68
N LEU A 123 13.19 9.16 -8.89
CA LEU A 123 13.30 7.76 -9.29
C LEU A 123 11.90 7.21 -9.59
N LEU A 124 11.70 6.73 -10.82
CA LEU A 124 10.47 6.12 -11.31
C LEU A 124 10.78 5.18 -12.48
N ALA A 125 9.85 4.31 -12.85
CA ALA A 125 10.04 3.38 -13.96
C ALA A 125 10.29 4.12 -15.27
N SER A 126 11.31 3.69 -16.01
CA SER A 126 11.78 4.38 -17.22
C SER A 126 10.71 4.52 -18.30
N ALA A 127 9.82 3.54 -18.41
CA ALA A 127 8.72 3.56 -19.37
C ALA A 127 7.62 4.58 -19.02
N LEU A 128 7.53 5.01 -17.76
CA LEU A 128 6.48 5.90 -17.25
C LEU A 128 6.93 7.36 -17.13
N VAL A 129 8.21 7.66 -17.37
CA VAL A 129 8.77 9.02 -17.20
C VAL A 129 7.97 10.08 -17.97
N GLU A 130 7.77 9.91 -19.28
CA GLU A 130 7.08 10.92 -20.09
C GLU A 130 5.63 11.17 -19.63
N LYS A 131 4.91 10.08 -19.32
CA LYS A 131 3.53 10.12 -18.83
C LYS A 131 3.46 10.87 -17.49
N VAL A 132 4.27 10.44 -16.53
CA VAL A 132 4.27 10.99 -15.17
C VAL A 132 4.70 12.47 -15.18
N MET A 133 5.76 12.83 -15.91
CA MET A 133 6.22 14.23 -15.98
C MET A 133 5.15 15.15 -16.57
N LYS A 134 4.39 14.68 -17.57
CA LYS A 134 3.24 15.41 -18.10
C LYS A 134 2.11 15.54 -17.08
N GLU A 135 1.80 14.46 -16.35
CA GLU A 135 0.74 14.46 -15.33
C GLU A 135 1.06 15.40 -14.16
N ILE A 136 2.31 15.44 -13.69
CA ILE A 136 2.76 16.34 -12.61
C ILE A 136 3.21 17.73 -13.10
N GLU A 137 3.03 18.01 -14.39
CA GLU A 137 3.27 19.31 -15.04
C GLU A 137 4.73 19.81 -14.95
N ILE A 138 5.71 18.88 -14.98
CA ILE A 138 7.14 19.20 -15.05
C ILE A 138 7.58 19.13 -16.52
N ALA A 139 7.90 20.29 -17.10
CA ALA A 139 8.30 20.40 -18.51
C ALA A 139 9.80 20.21 -18.73
N ASP A 140 10.64 20.72 -17.82
CA ASP A 140 12.10 20.62 -17.92
C ASP A 140 12.60 19.48 -17.03
N TYR A 141 12.98 18.38 -17.67
CA TYR A 141 13.56 17.23 -16.99
C TYR A 141 14.60 16.55 -17.86
N ARG A 142 15.57 15.91 -17.20
CA ARG A 142 16.63 15.14 -17.86
C ARG A 142 16.84 13.80 -17.18
N ILE A 143 16.85 12.73 -17.97
CA ILE A 143 17.28 11.42 -17.48
C ILE A 143 18.80 11.44 -17.31
N ILE A 144 19.25 11.22 -16.07
CA ILE A 144 20.67 11.24 -15.67
C ILE A 144 21.20 9.84 -15.33
N GLY A 145 20.32 8.83 -15.29
CA GLY A 145 20.75 7.45 -15.10
C GLY A 145 19.61 6.47 -15.28
N LYS A 146 19.96 5.22 -15.55
CA LYS A 146 19.02 4.10 -15.57
C LYS A 146 19.60 2.86 -14.91
N ALA A 147 18.78 2.14 -14.15
CA ALA A 147 19.21 0.93 -13.47
C ALA A 147 18.02 -0.02 -13.26
N LYS A 148 18.29 -1.33 -13.14
CA LYS A 148 17.24 -2.31 -12.84
C LYS A 148 16.77 -2.21 -11.39
N GLY A 149 15.48 -2.48 -11.17
CA GLY A 149 14.84 -2.43 -9.85
C GLY A 149 15.58 -3.23 -8.77
N LYS A 150 16.16 -4.38 -9.14
CA LYS A 150 16.94 -5.24 -8.25
C LYS A 150 18.09 -4.53 -7.53
N LEU A 151 18.66 -3.47 -8.12
CA LEU A 151 19.79 -2.76 -7.52
C LEU A 151 19.39 -1.86 -6.34
N PHE A 152 18.10 -1.56 -6.19
CA PHE A 152 17.58 -0.70 -5.11
C PHE A 152 17.11 -1.48 -3.88
N GLU A 153 17.13 -2.82 -3.91
CA GLU A 153 16.68 -3.65 -2.80
C GLU A 153 17.42 -3.31 -1.51
N GLY A 154 16.66 -3.06 -0.44
CA GLY A 154 17.18 -2.78 0.89
C GLY A 154 17.57 -1.31 1.14
N LEU A 155 17.50 -0.44 0.14
CA LEU A 155 17.71 1.00 0.35
C LEU A 155 16.60 1.59 1.22
N LYS A 156 16.99 2.54 2.07
CA LYS A 156 16.09 3.25 2.97
C LYS A 156 15.61 4.55 2.37
N CYS A 157 14.32 4.78 2.51
CA CYS A 157 13.67 6.03 2.20
C CYS A 157 13.02 6.61 3.46
N LYS A 158 13.08 7.92 3.65
CA LYS A 158 12.40 8.59 4.74
C LYS A 158 10.90 8.68 4.45
N HIS A 159 10.09 8.26 5.42
CA HIS A 159 8.65 8.40 5.33
C HIS A 159 8.24 9.89 5.33
N PRO A 160 7.33 10.34 4.46
CA PRO A 160 7.08 11.78 4.23
C PRO A 160 6.35 12.49 5.38
N ILE A 161 5.71 11.75 6.29
CA ILE A 161 4.91 12.30 7.40
C ILE A 161 5.46 11.98 8.79
N PHE A 162 6.11 10.83 8.95
CA PHE A 162 6.51 10.27 10.25
C PHE A 162 8.00 10.04 10.25
N ASP A 163 8.63 10.15 11.41
CA ASP A 163 10.07 9.94 11.56
C ASP A 163 10.38 8.43 11.63
N ARG A 164 10.27 7.76 10.48
CA ARG A 164 10.57 6.35 10.29
C ARG A 164 11.01 6.07 8.86
N ASP A 165 11.71 4.95 8.69
CA ASP A 165 12.19 4.51 7.39
C ASP A 165 11.13 3.67 6.67
N SER A 166 11.15 3.74 5.35
CA SER A 166 10.45 2.87 4.41
C SER A 166 11.50 2.19 3.55
N ILE A 167 11.59 0.87 3.63
CA ILE A 167 12.62 0.11 2.90
C ILE A 167 12.16 -0.21 1.49
N ILE A 168 13.08 -0.18 0.53
CA ILE A 168 12.80 -0.64 -0.82
C ILE A 168 12.84 -2.17 -0.83
N VAL A 169 11.79 -2.78 -1.38
CA VAL A 169 11.62 -4.23 -1.51
C VAL A 169 11.31 -4.62 -2.95
N LEU A 170 11.55 -5.88 -3.29
CA LEU A 170 11.26 -6.41 -4.63
C LEU A 170 9.92 -7.15 -4.66
N GLY A 171 9.05 -6.76 -5.60
CA GLY A 171 7.73 -7.34 -5.82
C GLY A 171 7.34 -7.40 -7.30
N ASP A 172 6.91 -8.57 -7.75
CA ASP A 172 6.57 -8.82 -9.16
C ASP A 172 5.17 -8.29 -9.54
N HIS A 173 4.35 -7.95 -8.56
CA HIS A 173 3.02 -7.33 -8.73
C HIS A 173 3.09 -5.89 -9.25
N VAL A 174 4.28 -5.28 -9.24
CA VAL A 174 4.49 -3.92 -9.76
C VAL A 174 4.54 -3.97 -11.28
N LEU A 175 3.57 -3.30 -11.92
CA LEU A 175 3.38 -3.25 -13.36
C LEU A 175 3.66 -1.84 -13.95
N LEU A 176 3.59 -1.73 -15.27
CA LEU A 176 3.86 -0.50 -16.04
C LEU A 176 2.61 0.11 -16.70
N ASP A 177 1.42 -0.31 -16.26
CA ASP A 177 0.14 0.19 -16.76
C ASP A 177 -0.22 1.55 -16.13
N GLU A 178 -0.06 1.68 -14.82
CA GLU A 178 -0.47 2.85 -14.05
C GLU A 178 0.56 3.33 -13.01
N GLY A 179 0.40 4.57 -12.57
CA GLY A 179 1.26 5.21 -11.58
C GLY A 179 2.69 5.48 -12.07
N THR A 180 3.67 5.14 -11.23
CA THR A 180 5.09 5.49 -11.42
C THR A 180 5.98 4.26 -11.54
N GLY A 181 5.42 3.06 -11.40
CA GLY A 181 6.19 1.82 -11.26
C GLY A 181 6.92 1.69 -9.92
N CYS A 182 6.66 2.59 -8.95
CA CYS A 182 7.07 2.46 -7.56
C CYS A 182 5.82 2.44 -6.69
N VAL A 183 5.56 1.31 -6.03
CA VAL A 183 4.33 1.09 -5.27
C VAL A 183 4.64 1.21 -3.79
N HIS A 184 3.96 2.11 -3.09
CA HIS A 184 4.06 2.19 -1.64
C HIS A 184 3.36 0.98 -1.02
N THR A 185 3.95 0.38 -0.01
CA THR A 185 3.49 -0.87 0.60
C THR A 185 3.02 -0.62 2.03
N ALA A 186 1.73 -0.85 2.28
CA ALA A 186 1.08 -0.78 3.58
C ALA A 186 0.48 -2.17 3.95
N PRO A 187 1.25 -3.06 4.60
CA PRO A 187 0.87 -4.48 4.77
C PRO A 187 -0.45 -4.75 5.49
N GLY A 188 -0.98 -3.78 6.25
CA GLY A 188 -2.30 -3.88 6.89
C GLY A 188 -3.49 -3.57 5.97
N HIS A 189 -3.27 -3.11 4.74
CA HIS A 189 -4.32 -2.53 3.90
C HIS A 189 -4.41 -3.12 2.47
N GLY A 190 -3.49 -4.01 2.06
CA GLY A 190 -3.50 -4.64 0.74
C GLY A 190 -2.99 -6.10 0.77
N GLN A 191 -3.55 -6.96 -0.07
CA GLN A 191 -3.18 -8.38 -0.13
C GLN A 191 -1.73 -8.57 -0.61
N ASP A 192 -1.35 -7.92 -1.70
CA ASP A 192 0.02 -7.98 -2.23
C ASP A 192 1.03 -7.37 -1.24
N ASP A 193 0.64 -6.26 -0.60
CA ASP A 193 1.42 -5.61 0.45
C ASP A 193 1.66 -6.53 1.65
N TYR A 194 0.63 -7.30 2.04
CA TYR A 194 0.71 -8.27 3.11
C TYR A 194 1.67 -9.42 2.75
N GLU A 195 1.58 -9.95 1.54
CA GLU A 195 2.47 -11.03 1.08
C GLU A 195 3.93 -10.60 1.07
N ILE A 196 4.20 -9.37 0.61
CA ILE A 196 5.52 -8.75 0.72
C ILE A 196 5.92 -8.54 2.17
N GLY A 197 5.01 -8.04 3.00
CA GLY A 197 5.25 -7.83 4.42
C GLY A 197 5.66 -9.13 5.13
N VAL A 198 4.98 -10.24 4.83
CA VAL A 198 5.34 -11.57 5.35
C VAL A 198 6.70 -12.02 4.81
N LYS A 199 6.94 -11.89 3.50
CA LYS A 199 8.20 -12.31 2.84
C LYS A 199 9.42 -11.58 3.41
N TYR A 200 9.33 -10.27 3.57
CA TYR A 200 10.42 -9.41 4.08
C TYR A 200 10.39 -9.23 5.61
N LYS A 201 9.47 -9.90 6.32
CA LYS A 201 9.28 -9.80 7.77
C LYS A 201 9.02 -8.36 8.26
N ILE A 202 8.29 -7.59 7.46
CA ILE A 202 7.82 -6.26 7.80
C ILE A 202 6.59 -6.41 8.70
N PRO A 203 6.47 -5.62 9.78
CA PRO A 203 5.29 -5.65 10.63
C PRO A 203 4.00 -5.40 9.84
N ILE A 204 2.95 -6.19 10.13
CA ILE A 204 1.61 -5.95 9.60
C ILE A 204 1.00 -4.76 10.34
N PHE A 205 1.36 -3.57 9.87
CA PHE A 205 1.01 -2.30 10.49
C PHE A 205 -0.34 -1.79 9.98
N THR A 206 -1.23 -1.41 10.89
CA THR A 206 -2.55 -0.86 10.57
C THR A 206 -2.75 0.46 11.29
N THR A 207 -3.19 1.48 10.55
CA THR A 207 -3.50 2.80 11.12
C THR A 207 -4.98 3.00 11.37
N LEU A 208 -5.84 2.03 11.06
CA LEU A 208 -7.29 2.13 11.25
C LEU A 208 -7.81 1.17 12.34
N ASP A 209 -8.92 1.55 12.95
CA ASP A 209 -9.74 0.71 13.83
C ASP A 209 -10.92 0.05 13.06
N SER A 210 -11.76 -0.71 13.78
CA SER A 210 -12.93 -1.40 13.21
C SER A 210 -13.98 -0.47 12.62
N GLN A 211 -13.98 0.81 13.00
CA GLN A 211 -14.93 1.82 12.51
C GLN A 211 -14.36 2.59 11.30
N GLY A 212 -13.19 2.19 10.79
CA GLY A 212 -12.51 2.90 9.71
C GLY A 212 -12.00 4.28 10.13
N LYS A 213 -11.72 4.48 11.43
CA LYS A 213 -11.10 5.69 11.95
C LYS A 213 -9.64 5.44 12.28
N PHE A 214 -8.84 6.49 12.21
CA PHE A 214 -7.43 6.41 12.57
C PHE A 214 -7.26 6.07 14.05
N ASN A 215 -6.52 5.00 14.31
CA ASN A 215 -6.20 4.52 15.65
C ASN A 215 -4.98 5.32 16.22
N GLN A 216 -4.37 4.83 17.31
CA GLN A 216 -3.22 5.51 17.94
C GLN A 216 -2.00 5.57 17.02
N GLU A 217 -1.80 4.55 16.19
CA GLU A 217 -0.70 4.45 15.22
C GLU A 217 -0.84 5.47 14.08
N GLY A 218 -2.06 5.96 13.82
CA GLY A 218 -2.32 7.08 12.93
C GLY A 218 -1.75 8.43 13.41
N GLY A 219 -1.25 8.50 14.65
CA GLY A 219 -0.60 9.68 15.21
C GLY A 219 -1.49 10.91 15.17
N LYS A 220 -1.07 11.92 14.40
CA LYS A 220 -1.78 13.21 14.27
C LYS A 220 -3.16 13.11 13.60
N PHE A 221 -3.45 12.01 12.91
CA PHE A 221 -4.73 11.78 12.24
C PHE A 221 -5.75 11.05 13.12
N LYS A 222 -5.36 10.65 14.34
CA LYS A 222 -6.19 9.85 15.26
C LYS A 222 -7.61 10.42 15.39
N GLY A 223 -8.60 9.54 15.25
CA GLY A 223 -10.01 9.86 15.38
C GLY A 223 -10.70 10.31 14.09
N LEU A 224 -9.94 10.72 13.07
CA LEU A 224 -10.50 11.01 11.74
C LEU A 224 -10.93 9.71 11.05
N THR A 225 -12.00 9.76 10.28
CA THR A 225 -12.37 8.67 9.37
C THR A 225 -11.36 8.56 8.22
N TYR A 226 -11.25 7.39 7.57
CA TYR A 226 -10.39 7.25 6.38
C TYR A 226 -10.74 8.26 5.27
N LYS A 227 -12.00 8.70 5.17
CA LYS A 227 -12.43 9.73 4.21
C LYS A 227 -11.87 11.11 4.55
N GLU A 228 -12.01 11.54 5.80
CA GLU A 228 -11.42 12.79 6.29
C GLU A 228 -9.89 12.73 6.27
N GLY A 229 -9.34 11.55 6.54
CA GLY A 229 -7.91 11.28 6.48
C GLY A 229 -7.32 11.42 5.09
N ASN A 230 -8.08 11.21 4.01
CA ASN A 230 -7.58 11.52 2.66
C ASN A 230 -7.19 12.99 2.56
N THR A 231 -8.10 13.89 2.95
CA THR A 231 -7.85 15.33 2.92
C THR A 231 -6.71 15.71 3.88
N ALA A 232 -6.76 15.23 5.12
CA ALA A 232 -5.77 15.56 6.13
C ALA A 232 -4.35 15.08 5.77
N VAL A 233 -4.24 13.90 5.16
CA VAL A 233 -2.94 13.38 4.68
C VAL A 233 -2.41 14.22 3.52
N ILE A 234 -3.25 14.58 2.55
CA ILE A 234 -2.84 15.44 1.43
C ILE A 234 -2.33 16.79 1.93
N GLU A 235 -3.05 17.42 2.88
CA GLU A 235 -2.64 18.70 3.48
C GLU A 235 -1.29 18.59 4.18
N GLU A 236 -1.06 17.52 4.94
CA GLU A 236 0.21 17.29 5.64
C GLU A 236 1.37 17.03 4.66
N LEU A 237 1.14 16.24 3.61
CA LEU A 237 2.14 15.99 2.57
C LEU A 237 2.52 17.27 1.84
N ASN A 238 1.52 18.13 1.55
CA ASN A 238 1.73 19.43 0.93
C ASN A 238 2.52 20.38 1.86
N LYS A 239 2.17 20.42 3.16
CA LYS A 239 2.90 21.18 4.18
C LYS A 239 4.37 20.76 4.29
N ASN A 240 4.64 19.47 4.14
CA ASN A 240 6.00 18.92 4.17
C ASN A 240 6.74 19.08 2.84
N GLY A 241 6.08 19.62 1.80
CA GLY A 241 6.65 19.78 0.45
C GLY A 241 6.92 18.44 -0.25
N THR A 242 6.26 17.36 0.18
CA THR A 242 6.46 15.99 -0.36
C THR A 242 5.40 15.61 -1.40
N LEU A 243 4.32 16.39 -1.50
CA LEU A 243 3.31 16.26 -2.54
C LEU A 243 3.76 16.96 -3.83
N LEU A 244 3.68 16.27 -4.97
CA LEU A 244 3.96 16.85 -6.29
C LEU A 244 2.69 17.21 -7.07
N LYS A 245 1.59 16.47 -6.83
CA LYS A 245 0.25 16.71 -7.36
C LYS A 245 -0.78 15.97 -6.51
#